data_AF-A0A8I1GDS1-F1
#
_entry.id   AF-A0A8I1GDS1-F1
#
_cell.length_a   1.000
_cell.length_b   1.000
_cell.length_c   1.000
_cell.angle_alpha   90.00
_cell.angle_beta   90.00
_cell.angle_gamma   90.00
#
_symmetry.space_group_name_H-M   'P 1'
#
loop_
_entity.id
_entity.type
_entity.pdbx_description
1 polymer ?
#
loop_
_entity_poly.entity_id
_entity_poly.type
_entity_poly.pdbx_seq_one_letter_code
_entity_poly.pdbx_strand_id
1 'polypeptide(L)'
;MKFKSMDDVKRIKGMSPYVRKQLESQFNSVEVEPQPVKHNKATINPVENFCLFPEYEQDPEPGRIVLRALIRKYGHWLHGGDIASELMILPRRFRMDAAHLAARICIEIDGYKNHSTKTAIKRDHIKTEYLATHGWLTLRIGKSRTKHQLNEFLESLDKAIEHRQLGRAKVAYVPTRKASTVSFYTKLVNWNHNR
;
A
#
# COMPACT_ATOMS: atom_id res chain seq x y z
N MET A 1 0.68 -12.42 35.07
CA MET A 1 0.82 -11.54 36.25
C MET A 1 0.29 -10.17 35.86
N LYS A 2 -0.73 -9.62 36.54
CA LYS A 2 -1.25 -8.26 36.25
C LYS A 2 -0.75 -7.32 37.35
N PHE A 3 0.01 -6.29 36.97
CA PHE A 3 0.44 -5.22 37.88
C PHE A 3 -0.69 -4.19 38.00
N LYS A 4 -1.02 -3.77 39.23
CA LYS A 4 -2.10 -2.82 39.48
C LYS A 4 -1.58 -1.41 39.71
N SER A 5 -0.31 -1.26 40.07
CA SER A 5 0.34 0.04 40.24
C SER A 5 1.82 0.01 39.88
N MET A 6 2.43 1.18 39.75
CA MET A 6 3.87 1.31 39.52
C MET A 6 4.70 0.84 40.73
N ASP A 7 4.11 0.84 41.93
CA ASP A 7 4.78 0.35 43.14
C ASP A 7 4.90 -1.19 43.14
N ASP A 8 3.99 -1.90 42.47
CA ASP A 8 4.11 -3.35 42.25
C ASP A 8 5.33 -3.67 41.36
N VAL A 9 5.57 -2.85 40.33
CA VAL A 9 6.70 -3.01 39.39
C VAL A 9 8.04 -2.70 40.07
N LYS A 10 8.07 -1.73 41.00
CA LYS A 10 9.28 -1.38 41.77
C LYS A 10 9.72 -2.48 42.74
N ARG A 11 8.80 -3.29 43.25
CA ARG A 11 9.08 -4.38 44.22
C ARG A 11 9.72 -5.62 43.61
N ILE A 12 9.71 -5.77 42.29
CA ILE A 12 10.34 -6.92 41.62
C ILE A 12 11.85 -6.74 41.57
N LYS A 13 12.58 -7.60 42.31
CA LYS A 13 14.03 -7.73 42.22
C LYS A 13 14.42 -8.52 40.96
N GLY A 14 15.50 -8.12 40.29
CA GLY A 14 16.03 -8.82 39.11
C GLY A 14 15.41 -8.42 37.76
N MET A 15 14.52 -7.44 37.72
CA MET A 15 13.97 -6.93 36.46
C MET A 15 15.00 -6.10 35.69
N SER A 16 15.13 -6.37 34.38
CA SER A 16 16.01 -5.60 33.49
C SER A 16 15.60 -4.13 33.41
N PRO A 17 16.55 -3.17 33.40
CA PRO A 17 16.27 -1.73 33.25
C PRO A 17 15.42 -1.41 32.02
N TYR A 18 15.57 -2.17 30.94
CA TYR A 18 14.81 -1.98 29.70
C TYR A 18 13.31 -2.28 29.90
N VAL A 19 13.01 -3.40 30.55
CA VAL A 19 11.62 -3.80 30.83
C VAL A 19 10.95 -2.82 31.79
N ARG A 20 11.70 -2.33 32.79
CA ARG A 20 11.23 -1.30 33.72
C ARG A 20 10.84 -0.02 32.98
N LYS A 21 11.67 0.45 32.05
CA LYS A 21 11.41 1.66 31.26
C LYS A 21 10.17 1.53 30.35
N GLN A 22 9.94 0.35 29.77
CA GLN A 22 8.73 0.09 28.97
C GLN A 22 7.47 0.12 29.81
N LEU A 23 7.50 -0.42 31.03
CA LEU A 23 6.36 -0.38 31.95
C LEU A 23 6.09 1.03 32.46
N GLU A 24 7.12 1.80 32.80
CA GLU A 24 7.00 3.21 33.20
C GLU A 24 6.35 4.06 32.09
N SER A 25 6.74 3.84 30.84
CA SER A 25 6.13 4.47 29.67
C SER A 25 4.63 4.16 29.52
N GLN A 26 4.18 2.96 29.93
CA GLN A 26 2.78 2.56 29.84
C GLN A 26 1.93 3.16 30.97
N PHE A 27 2.50 3.36 32.16
CA PHE A 27 1.81 4.02 33.27
C PHE A 27 1.74 5.55 33.09
N ASN A 28 2.76 6.17 32.49
CA ASN A 28 2.80 7.63 32.27
C ASN A 28 2.05 8.08 31.00
N SER A 29 1.46 7.18 30.21
CA SER A 29 0.67 7.54 29.02
C SER A 29 -0.79 7.92 29.32
N VAL A 30 -1.14 8.17 30.59
CA VAL A 30 -2.46 8.66 31.00
C VAL A 30 -2.27 10.08 31.54
N GLU A 31 -3.10 11.00 31.06
CA GLU A 31 -3.07 12.47 31.27
C GLU A 31 -2.17 13.26 30.30
N VAL A 32 -2.56 13.24 29.02
CA VAL A 32 -2.42 14.44 28.18
C VAL A 32 -3.82 15.02 28.05
N GLU A 33 -4.04 16.21 28.63
CA GLU A 33 -5.27 16.94 28.39
C GLU A 33 -5.44 17.19 26.87
N PRO A 34 -6.64 16.94 26.31
CA PRO A 34 -6.86 17.07 24.89
C PRO A 34 -6.78 18.55 24.49
N GLN A 35 -5.69 18.92 23.82
CA GLN A 35 -5.64 20.12 22.98
C GLN A 35 -6.81 20.04 21.98
N PRO A 36 -7.57 21.13 21.74
CA PRO A 36 -8.74 21.09 20.87
C PRO A 36 -8.31 20.86 19.42
N VAL A 37 -8.30 19.59 19.01
CA VAL A 37 -8.19 19.22 17.61
C VAL A 37 -9.51 19.60 16.96
N LYS A 38 -9.46 20.44 15.93
CA LYS A 38 -10.61 20.72 15.06
C LYS A 38 -11.01 19.42 14.36
N HIS A 39 -11.93 18.68 14.97
CA HIS A 39 -12.52 17.48 14.40
C HIS A 39 -13.60 17.85 13.40
N ASN A 40 -13.32 17.66 12.11
CA ASN A 40 -14.39 17.25 11.22
C ASN A 40 -14.72 15.79 11.59
N LYS A 41 -15.87 15.60 12.24
CA LYS A 41 -16.36 14.30 12.69
C LYS A 41 -16.69 13.44 11.46
N ALA A 42 -15.76 12.58 11.05
CA ALA A 42 -16.10 11.42 10.25
C ALA A 42 -16.55 10.31 11.21
N THR A 43 -17.85 10.07 11.25
CA THR A 43 -18.48 8.99 12.00
C THR A 43 -18.07 7.67 11.34
N ILE A 44 -17.34 6.86 12.10
CA ILE A 44 -16.88 5.51 11.75
C ILE A 44 -18.13 4.61 11.79
N ASN A 45 -18.60 4.17 10.61
CA ASN A 45 -19.74 3.25 10.40
C ASN A 45 -19.29 1.93 9.69
N PRO A 46 -19.59 0.70 10.18
CA PRO A 46 -18.80 -0.54 9.96
C PRO A 46 -18.69 -1.10 8.52
N VAL A 47 -19.09 -0.33 7.50
CA VAL A 47 -18.78 -0.48 6.05
C VAL A 47 -17.43 0.21 5.71
N GLU A 48 -16.49 0.18 6.66
CA GLU A 48 -15.76 1.35 7.17
C GLU A 48 -14.32 1.54 6.66
N ASN A 49 -13.95 0.93 5.53
CA ASN A 49 -12.57 1.01 5.00
C ASN A 49 -12.45 1.84 3.71
N PHE A 50 -13.46 2.62 3.35
CA PHE A 50 -13.47 3.39 2.10
C PHE A 50 -13.91 4.83 2.38
N CYS A 51 -13.13 5.79 1.87
CA CYS A 51 -13.45 7.21 1.95
C CYS A 51 -14.12 7.65 0.64
N LEU A 52 -15.32 8.25 0.73
CA LEU A 52 -15.98 8.88 -0.42
C LEU A 52 -15.16 10.11 -0.86
N PHE A 53 -14.76 10.14 -2.13
CA PHE A 53 -13.95 11.22 -2.67
C PHE A 53 -14.82 12.45 -2.97
N PRO A 54 -14.55 13.64 -2.40
CA PRO A 54 -15.33 14.82 -2.73
C PRO A 54 -14.97 15.33 -4.14
N GLU A 55 -15.99 15.63 -4.95
CA GLU A 55 -15.88 16.16 -6.31
C GLU A 55 -15.36 17.61 -6.33
N TYR A 56 -14.10 17.83 -5.94
CA TYR A 56 -13.45 19.13 -6.12
C TYR A 56 -12.59 19.10 -7.40
N GLU A 57 -13.10 19.74 -8.46
CA GLU A 57 -12.42 19.83 -9.77
C GLU A 57 -11.05 20.52 -9.71
N GLN A 58 -10.78 21.32 -8.67
CA GLN A 58 -9.68 22.29 -8.68
C GLN A 58 -8.50 21.95 -7.76
N ASP A 59 -8.42 20.73 -7.19
CA ASP A 59 -7.30 20.42 -6.31
C ASP A 59 -6.00 20.11 -7.10
N PRO A 60 -4.90 20.89 -6.90
CA PRO A 60 -3.63 20.71 -7.62
C PRO A 60 -2.76 19.57 -7.06
N GLU A 61 -3.22 18.84 -6.04
CA GLU A 61 -2.45 17.76 -5.42
C GLU A 61 -2.27 16.59 -6.41
N PRO A 62 -1.03 16.20 -6.76
CA PRO A 62 -0.80 15.18 -7.77
C PRO A 62 -1.41 13.81 -7.44
N GLY A 63 -1.48 13.43 -6.17
CA GLY A 63 -2.24 12.25 -5.73
C GLY A 63 -3.68 12.26 -6.24
N ARG A 64 -4.38 13.36 -6.02
CA ARG A 64 -5.76 13.56 -6.50
C ARG A 64 -5.90 13.58 -8.01
N ILE A 65 -4.88 14.01 -8.76
CA ILE A 65 -4.90 13.97 -10.23
C ILE A 65 -4.86 12.52 -10.71
N VAL A 66 -3.94 11.71 -10.17
CA VAL A 66 -3.85 10.28 -10.51
C VAL A 66 -5.14 9.57 -10.13
N LEU A 67 -5.62 9.74 -8.90
CA LEU A 67 -6.82 9.06 -8.43
C LEU A 67 -8.06 9.40 -9.28
N ARG A 68 -8.24 10.67 -9.65
CA ARG A 68 -9.33 11.08 -10.55
C ARG A 68 -9.18 10.44 -11.93
N ALA A 69 -7.97 10.36 -12.47
CA ALA A 69 -7.74 9.71 -13.76
C ALA A 69 -8.05 8.21 -13.71
N LEU A 70 -7.68 7.52 -12.62
CA LEU A 70 -8.05 6.12 -12.39
C LEU A 70 -9.57 5.93 -12.31
N ILE A 71 -10.25 6.72 -11.48
CA ILE A 71 -11.71 6.64 -11.30
C ILE A 71 -12.45 6.97 -12.61
N ARG A 72 -12.00 7.97 -13.37
CA ARG A 72 -12.60 8.29 -14.68
C ARG A 72 -12.48 7.14 -15.69
N LYS A 73 -11.35 6.43 -15.67
CA LYS A 73 -11.07 5.37 -16.64
C LYS A 73 -11.71 4.04 -16.28
N TYR A 74 -11.68 3.66 -15.00
CA TYR A 74 -12.07 2.32 -14.53
C TYR A 74 -13.32 2.33 -13.63
N GLY A 75 -13.87 3.50 -13.33
CA GLY A 75 -14.96 3.68 -12.38
C GLY A 75 -14.52 3.52 -10.92
N HIS A 76 -15.31 4.10 -10.01
CA HIS A 76 -15.10 3.92 -8.57
C HIS A 76 -15.84 2.66 -8.07
N TRP A 77 -15.21 1.90 -7.19
CA TRP A 77 -15.73 0.63 -6.67
C TRP A 77 -17.11 0.75 -6.02
N LEU A 78 -17.33 1.80 -5.21
CA LEU A 78 -18.64 2.04 -4.57
C LEU A 78 -19.77 2.34 -5.58
N HIS A 79 -19.43 2.59 -6.85
CA HIS A 79 -20.36 2.86 -7.94
C HIS A 79 -20.26 1.79 -9.04
N GLY A 80 -19.76 0.59 -8.72
CA GLY A 80 -19.68 -0.53 -9.65
C GLY A 80 -18.48 -0.53 -10.60
N GLY A 81 -17.52 0.39 -10.40
CA GLY A 81 -16.23 0.36 -11.09
C GLY A 81 -15.20 -0.55 -10.42
N ASP A 82 -13.95 -0.47 -10.87
CA ASP A 82 -12.88 -1.39 -10.43
C ASP A 82 -11.90 -0.81 -9.41
N ILE A 83 -11.92 0.52 -9.20
CA ILE A 83 -10.94 1.22 -8.36
C ILE A 83 -11.49 1.50 -6.97
N ALA A 84 -10.83 0.96 -5.95
CA ALA A 84 -11.00 1.36 -4.56
C ALA A 84 -9.93 2.39 -4.16
N SER A 85 -10.33 3.48 -3.51
CA SER A 85 -9.43 4.48 -2.91
C SER A 85 -9.12 4.13 -1.45
N GLU A 86 -7.96 4.55 -0.96
CA GLU A 86 -7.53 4.44 0.45
C GLU A 86 -7.65 3.01 1.06
N LEU A 87 -7.43 1.98 0.23
CA LEU A 87 -7.65 0.58 0.60
C LEU A 87 -6.74 0.14 1.76
N MET A 88 -7.33 -0.47 2.79
CA MET A 88 -6.62 -1.09 3.90
C MET A 88 -6.44 -2.59 3.68
N ILE A 89 -5.19 -3.05 3.62
CA ILE A 89 -4.83 -4.46 3.49
C ILE A 89 -4.64 -5.08 4.88
N LEU A 90 -5.50 -6.04 5.21
CA LEU A 90 -5.52 -6.76 6.48
C LEU A 90 -4.68 -8.05 6.45
N PRO A 91 -4.24 -8.57 7.62
CA PRO A 91 -4.33 -7.97 8.96
C PRO A 91 -3.25 -6.92 9.29
N ARG A 92 -2.26 -6.71 8.42
CA ARG A 92 -1.14 -5.77 8.68
C ARG A 92 -1.54 -4.29 8.68
N ARG A 93 -2.76 -3.97 8.22
CA ARG A 93 -3.30 -2.60 8.15
C ARG A 93 -2.42 -1.68 7.30
N PHE A 94 -1.92 -2.18 6.18
CA PHE A 94 -1.23 -1.35 5.20
C PHE A 94 -2.26 -0.57 4.38
N ARG A 95 -2.17 0.76 4.40
CA ARG A 95 -3.00 1.62 3.56
C ARG A 95 -2.35 1.79 2.20
N MET A 96 -3.15 1.63 1.14
CA MET A 96 -2.80 1.89 -0.24
C MET A 96 -3.59 3.09 -0.75
N ASP A 97 -3.01 3.93 -1.61
CA ASP A 97 -3.71 5.12 -2.10
C ASP A 97 -4.87 4.74 -3.02
N ALA A 98 -4.66 3.73 -3.87
CA ALA A 98 -5.71 3.11 -4.69
C ALA A 98 -5.44 1.63 -4.94
N ALA A 99 -6.45 0.90 -5.40
CA ALA A 99 -6.32 -0.48 -5.84
C ALA A 99 -7.35 -0.85 -6.91
N HIS A 100 -6.91 -1.61 -7.91
CA HIS A 100 -7.80 -2.32 -8.83
C HIS A 100 -8.08 -3.70 -8.25
N LEU A 101 -9.30 -3.92 -7.75
CA LEU A 101 -9.61 -5.10 -6.92
C LEU A 101 -9.60 -6.39 -7.73
N ALA A 102 -10.25 -6.42 -8.89
CA ALA A 102 -10.33 -7.62 -9.72
C ALA A 102 -8.95 -8.14 -10.17
N ALA A 103 -8.04 -7.25 -10.58
CA ALA A 103 -6.69 -7.61 -10.98
C ALA A 103 -5.72 -7.83 -9.79
N ARG A 104 -6.15 -7.50 -8.56
CA ARG A 104 -5.32 -7.40 -7.35
C ARG A 104 -4.06 -6.57 -7.57
N ILE A 105 -4.26 -5.33 -8.05
CA ILE A 105 -3.17 -4.37 -8.24
C ILE A 105 -3.36 -3.22 -7.24
N CYS A 106 -2.36 -3.00 -6.41
CA CYS A 106 -2.24 -1.84 -5.52
C CYS A 106 -1.48 -0.72 -6.22
N ILE A 107 -1.90 0.53 -6.01
CA ILE A 107 -1.30 1.72 -6.61
C ILE A 107 -0.88 2.67 -5.49
N GLU A 108 0.40 3.04 -5.46
CA GLU A 108 0.94 4.08 -4.57
C GLU A 108 1.31 5.33 -5.34
N ILE A 109 0.98 6.48 -4.78
CA ILE A 109 1.25 7.79 -5.36
C ILE A 109 2.29 8.47 -4.47
N ASP A 110 3.57 8.31 -4.84
CA ASP A 110 4.69 8.70 -4.00
C ASP A 110 4.81 10.24 -3.90
N GLY A 111 4.62 10.75 -2.68
CA GLY A 111 4.98 12.11 -2.29
C GLY A 111 6.44 12.20 -1.85
N TYR A 112 7.27 12.95 -2.58
CA TYR A 112 8.72 13.08 -2.39
C TYR A 112 9.21 13.44 -0.97
N LYS A 113 8.32 13.88 -0.05
CA LYS A 113 8.74 14.52 1.22
C LYS A 113 9.03 13.58 2.40
N ASN A 114 8.61 12.31 2.42
CA ASN A 114 8.60 11.51 3.66
C ASN A 114 9.31 10.13 3.65
N HIS A 115 10.09 9.77 2.61
CA HIS A 115 10.70 8.42 2.50
C HIS A 115 12.24 8.37 2.61
N SER A 116 12.88 9.38 3.21
CA SER A 116 14.35 9.41 3.31
C SER A 116 14.92 8.65 4.52
N THR A 117 14.08 8.18 5.44
CA THR A 117 14.55 7.46 6.63
C THR A 117 14.74 5.97 6.36
N LYS A 118 15.80 5.38 6.93
CA LYS A 118 16.07 3.93 6.84
C LYS A 118 14.88 3.08 7.33
N THR A 119 14.13 3.58 8.30
CA THR A 119 12.93 2.92 8.84
C THR A 119 11.76 2.96 7.86
N ALA A 120 11.52 4.07 7.17
CA ALA A 120 10.51 4.17 6.12
C ALA A 120 10.82 3.21 4.96
N ILE A 121 12.07 3.15 4.50
CA ILE A 121 12.51 2.24 3.44
C ILE A 121 12.26 0.78 3.84
N LYS A 122 12.66 0.38 5.06
CA LYS A 122 12.40 -0.97 5.57
C LYS A 122 10.91 -1.30 5.63
N ARG A 123 10.08 -0.35 6.07
CA ARG A 123 8.62 -0.53 6.12
C ARG A 123 8.03 -0.70 4.73
N ASP A 124 8.49 0.07 3.75
CA ASP A 124 8.02 -0.05 2.37
C ASP A 124 8.44 -1.39 1.75
N HIS A 125 9.64 -1.89 2.06
CA HIS A 125 10.07 -3.22 1.62
C HIS A 125 9.17 -4.31 2.21
N ILE A 126 8.93 -4.28 3.52
CA ILE A 126 8.04 -5.24 4.20
C ILE A 126 6.63 -5.18 3.61
N LYS A 127 6.11 -3.99 3.33
CA LYS A 127 4.80 -3.79 2.71
C LYS A 127 4.75 -4.41 1.31
N THR A 128 5.73 -4.12 0.46
CA THR A 128 5.80 -4.67 -0.92
C THR A 128 5.94 -6.18 -0.91
N GLU A 129 6.79 -6.75 -0.06
CA GLU A 129 6.96 -8.20 0.09
C GLU A 129 5.67 -8.86 0.58
N TYR A 130 5.02 -8.27 1.58
CA TYR A 130 3.74 -8.75 2.07
C TYR A 130 2.67 -8.74 0.97
N LEU A 131 2.55 -7.66 0.20
CA LEU A 131 1.60 -7.58 -0.91
C LEU A 131 1.88 -8.65 -1.96
N ALA A 132 3.13 -8.80 -2.39
CA ALA A 132 3.54 -9.78 -3.39
C ALA A 132 3.22 -11.22 -2.96
N THR A 133 3.54 -11.58 -1.72
CA THR A 133 3.24 -12.92 -1.16
C THR A 133 1.74 -13.19 -1.03
N HIS A 134 0.92 -12.15 -0.97
CA HIS A 134 -0.55 -12.24 -0.97
C HIS A 134 -1.14 -12.01 -2.36
N GLY A 135 -0.35 -12.19 -3.42
CA GLY A 135 -0.81 -12.14 -4.81
C GLY A 135 -1.24 -10.74 -5.26
N TRP A 136 -0.79 -9.68 -4.59
CA TRP A 136 -0.97 -8.30 -5.02
C TRP A 136 0.26 -7.82 -5.78
N LEU A 137 0.03 -7.14 -6.90
CA LEU A 137 1.07 -6.37 -7.59
C LEU A 137 1.03 -4.92 -7.08
N THR A 138 2.17 -4.32 -6.77
CA THR A 138 2.25 -2.91 -6.41
C THR A 138 2.85 -2.11 -7.56
N LEU A 139 2.09 -1.15 -8.11
CA LEU A 139 2.59 -0.15 -9.04
C LEU A 139 2.72 1.19 -8.32
N ARG A 140 3.79 1.93 -8.64
CA ARG A 140 4.07 3.23 -8.02
C ARG A 140 4.17 4.31 -9.09
N ILE A 141 3.57 5.47 -8.83
CA ILE A 141 3.75 6.66 -9.63
C ILE A 141 4.27 7.80 -8.76
N GLY A 142 5.48 8.28 -9.07
CA GLY A 142 6.05 9.42 -8.38
C GLY A 142 5.43 10.74 -8.83
N LYS A 143 5.40 11.73 -7.93
CA LYS A 143 4.88 13.08 -8.18
C LYS A 143 5.40 13.74 -9.46
N SER A 144 6.67 13.52 -9.81
CA SER A 144 7.29 14.08 -11.04
C SER A 144 6.71 13.46 -12.32
N ARG A 145 6.29 12.19 -12.25
CA ARG A 145 5.69 11.47 -13.38
C ARG A 145 4.23 11.83 -13.59
N THR A 146 3.51 12.24 -12.54
CA THR A 146 2.08 12.57 -12.63
C THR A 146 1.75 13.66 -13.67
N LYS A 147 2.65 14.62 -13.91
CA LYS A 147 2.37 15.73 -14.86
C LYS A 147 2.65 15.38 -16.32
N HIS A 148 3.59 14.46 -16.58
CA HIS A 148 4.11 14.23 -17.94
C HIS A 148 3.97 12.79 -18.42
N GLN A 149 3.74 11.85 -17.50
CA GLN A 149 3.75 10.40 -17.75
C GLN A 149 2.51 9.70 -17.17
N LEU A 150 1.44 10.46 -16.87
CA LEU A 150 0.21 9.87 -16.37
C LEU A 150 -0.39 8.89 -17.38
N ASN A 151 -0.42 9.26 -18.67
CA ASN A 151 -0.94 8.38 -19.72
C ASN A 151 -0.09 7.10 -19.85
N GLU A 152 1.25 7.22 -19.87
CA GLU A 152 2.16 6.08 -19.90
C GLU A 152 1.95 5.14 -18.69
N PHE A 153 1.68 5.72 -17.52
CA PHE A 153 1.35 4.97 -16.31
C PHE A 153 0.01 4.23 -16.46
N LEU A 154 -1.03 4.88 -16.97
CA LEU A 154 -2.32 4.26 -17.22
C LEU A 154 -2.24 3.15 -18.27
N GLU A 155 -1.42 3.29 -19.31
CA GLU A 155 -1.14 2.23 -20.28
C GLU A 155 -0.39 1.05 -19.65
N SER A 156 0.57 1.34 -18.77
CA SER A 156 1.29 0.30 -18.02
C SER A 156 0.35 -0.44 -17.07
N LEU A 157 -0.60 0.27 -16.47
CA LEU A 157 -1.65 -0.32 -15.64
C LEU A 157 -2.60 -1.21 -16.46
N ASP A 158 -3.04 -0.78 -17.65
CA ASP A 158 -3.85 -1.63 -18.54
C ASP A 158 -3.14 -2.96 -18.85
N LYS A 159 -1.87 -2.89 -19.25
CA LYS A 159 -1.06 -4.09 -19.52
C LYS A 159 -0.95 -4.97 -18.28
N ALA A 160 -0.75 -4.38 -17.10
CA ALA A 160 -0.70 -5.12 -15.86
C ALA A 160 -2.04 -5.81 -15.55
N ILE A 161 -3.17 -5.13 -15.74
CA ILE A 161 -4.52 -5.70 -15.58
C ILE A 161 -4.71 -6.87 -16.54
N GLU A 162 -4.41 -6.68 -17.82
CA GLU A 162 -4.50 -7.71 -18.86
C GLU A 162 -3.66 -8.95 -18.49
N HIS A 163 -2.39 -8.77 -18.14
CA HIS A 163 -1.52 -9.88 -17.76
C HIS A 163 -2.02 -10.64 -16.53
N ARG A 164 -2.61 -9.92 -15.57
CA ARG A 164 -3.15 -10.48 -14.33
C ARG A 164 -4.44 -11.26 -14.58
N GLN A 165 -5.32 -10.77 -15.44
CA GLN A 165 -6.58 -11.42 -15.79
C GLN A 165 -6.38 -12.62 -16.72
N LEU A 166 -5.44 -12.52 -17.68
CA LEU A 166 -5.18 -13.60 -18.64
C LEU A 166 -4.26 -14.70 -18.08
N GLY A 167 -3.56 -14.46 -16.97
CA GLY A 167 -2.56 -15.40 -16.42
C GLY A 167 -1.35 -15.62 -17.34
N ARG A 168 -1.09 -14.71 -18.28
CA ARG A 168 -0.07 -14.86 -19.33
C ARG A 168 1.05 -13.86 -19.14
N ALA A 169 2.22 -14.33 -18.71
CA ALA A 169 3.46 -13.58 -18.79
C ALA A 169 4.23 -14.04 -20.04
N LYS A 170 4.57 -13.09 -20.92
CA LYS A 170 5.55 -13.36 -22.00
C LYS A 170 6.94 -13.29 -21.37
N VAL A 171 7.53 -14.44 -21.09
CA VAL A 171 8.89 -14.52 -20.55
C VAL A 171 9.83 -14.98 -21.67
N ALA A 172 10.93 -14.27 -21.85
CA ALA A 172 12.03 -14.71 -22.70
C ALA A 172 13.23 -15.04 -21.80
N TYR A 173 13.79 -16.23 -21.95
CA TYR A 173 15.03 -16.60 -21.30
C TYR A 173 16.19 -16.01 -22.11
N VAL A 174 17.02 -15.17 -21.47
CA VAL A 174 18.23 -14.63 -22.09
C VAL A 174 19.45 -15.33 -21.46
N PRO A 175 20.09 -16.28 -22.17
CA PRO A 175 21.27 -16.97 -21.65
C PRO A 175 22.44 -16.00 -21.47
N THR A 176 23.11 -16.06 -20.31
CA THR A 176 24.15 -15.10 -19.89
C THR A 176 25.58 -15.44 -20.33
N ARG A 177 25.79 -16.36 -21.29
CA ARG A 177 27.11 -16.58 -21.90
C ARG A 177 26.97 -16.92 -23.38
N LYS A 178 28.01 -16.59 -24.16
CA LYS A 178 28.21 -16.95 -25.57
C LYS A 178 28.03 -18.46 -25.77
N ALA A 179 26.80 -18.94 -25.81
CA ALA A 179 26.48 -20.18 -26.48
C ALA A 179 26.47 -19.81 -27.96
N SER A 180 27.61 -20.02 -28.60
CA SER A 180 27.71 -20.06 -30.05
C SER A 180 26.56 -20.93 -30.55
N THR A 181 25.64 -20.30 -31.30
CA THR A 181 24.48 -20.93 -31.93
C THR A 181 23.40 -21.40 -30.94
N VAL A 182 22.49 -20.49 -30.55
CA VAL A 182 21.20 -20.89 -29.94
C VAL A 182 20.08 -20.23 -30.73
N SER A 183 19.30 -21.08 -31.40
CA SER A 183 18.02 -20.74 -32.01
C SER A 183 17.10 -20.12 -30.96
N PHE A 184 16.55 -18.94 -31.25
CA PHE A 184 15.56 -18.27 -30.40
C PHE A 184 14.24 -19.04 -30.44
N TYR A 185 14.01 -19.92 -29.47
CA TYR A 185 12.68 -20.49 -29.25
C TYR A 185 11.90 -19.60 -28.26
N THR A 186 10.99 -18.78 -28.78
CA THR A 186 9.94 -18.13 -27.99
C THR A 186 8.92 -19.16 -27.57
N LYS A 187 9.11 -19.78 -26.40
CA LYS A 187 8.09 -20.65 -25.82
C LYS A 187 7.09 -19.79 -25.05
N LEU A 188 5.90 -19.59 -25.61
CA LEU A 188 4.77 -19.04 -24.86
C LEU A 188 4.37 -20.05 -23.79
N VAL A 189 4.67 -19.74 -22.53
CA VAL A 189 4.23 -20.56 -21.39
C VAL A 189 2.86 -20.03 -20.97
N ASN A 190 1.80 -20.78 -21.29
CA ASN A 190 0.47 -20.54 -20.73
C ASN A 190 0.45 -21.10 -19.31
N TRP A 191 0.46 -20.23 -18.31
CA TRP A 191 0.36 -20.63 -16.91
C TRP A 191 -1.10 -20.52 -16.46
N ASN A 192 -1.90 -21.54 -16.74
CA ASN A 192 -3.30 -21.59 -16.30
C ASN A 192 -3.36 -21.80 -14.79
N HIS A 193 -3.83 -20.78 -14.06
CA HIS A 193 -4.30 -20.94 -12.69
C HIS A 193 -5.72 -21.50 -12.70
N ASN A 194 -5.86 -22.82 -12.84
CA ASN A 194 -7.07 -23.50 -12.37
C ASN A 194 -6.92 -23.76 -10.87
N ARG A 195 -7.47 -22.86 -10.06
CA ARG A 195 -7.92 -23.13 -8.69
C ARG A 195 -9.13 -22.28 -8.38
#